data_AF-A0A939III7-F1
#
_entry.id   AF-A0A939III7-F1
#
_cell.length_a   1.000
_cell.length_b   1.000
_cell.length_c   1.000
_cell.angle_alpha   90.00
_cell.angle_beta   90.00
_cell.angle_gamma   90.00
#
_symmetry.space_group_name_H-M   'P 1'
#
loop_
_entity.id
_entity.type
_entity.pdbx_description
1 polymer ?
#
loop_
_entity_poly.entity_id
_entity_poly.type
_entity_poly.pdbx_seq_one_letter_code
_entity_poly.pdbx_strand_id
1 'polypeptide(L)' 'MEIVKEWVRNIFIIVVALSFIETLLPSTEMQKYIKFVFSLIIMATILSPLIIFLE' A
#
# COMPACT_ATOMS: atom_id res chain seq x y z
N MET A 1 -17.55 3.32 -12.26
CA MET A 1 -17.25 4.35 -11.23
C MET A 1 -17.10 3.75 -9.84
N GLU A 2 -18.00 2.86 -9.39
CA GLU A 2 -17.92 2.30 -8.03
C GLU A 2 -16.63 1.48 -7.78
N ILE A 3 -16.19 0.66 -8.74
CA ILE A 3 -14.93 -0.11 -8.63
C ILE A 3 -13.72 0.80 -8.42
N VAL A 4 -13.61 1.89 -9.19
CA VAL A 4 -12.51 2.85 -9.07
C VAL A 4 -12.56 3.56 -7.72
N LYS A 5 -13.76 3.95 -7.27
CA LYS A 5 -13.96 4.59 -5.97
C LYS A 5 -13.59 3.66 -4.81
N GLU A 6 -13.98 2.40 -4.87
CA GLU A 6 -13.62 1.39 -3.88
C GLU A 6 -12.12 1.12 -3.88
N TRP A 7 -11.50 1.01 -5.05
CA TRP A 7 -10.05 0.86 -5.20
C TRP A 7 -9.28 2.03 -4.58
N VAL A 8 -9.65 3.27 -4.89
CA VAL A 8 -9.04 4.47 -4.29
C VAL A 8 -9.24 4.49 -2.77
N ARG A 9 -10.43 4.13 -2.28
CA ARG A 9 -10.70 4.01 -0.84
C ARG A 9 -9.79 2.97 -0.18
N ASN A 10 -9.57 1.82 -0.83
CA ASN A 10 -8.71 0.76 -0.31
C ASN A 10 -7.24 1.18 -0.26
N ILE A 11 -6.74 1.89 -1.30
CA ILE A 11 -5.40 2.49 -1.28
C ILE A 11 -5.27 3.47 -0.10
N PHE A 12 -6.25 4.37 0.05
CA PHE A 12 -6.23 5.35 1.13
C PHE A 12 -6.13 4.69 2.50
N ILE A 13 -6.96 3.67 2.77
CA ILE A 13 -6.95 2.92 4.04
C ILE A 13 -5.59 2.26 4.28
N ILE A 14 -5.01 1.60 3.26
CA ILE A 14 -3.70 0.96 3.37
C ILE A 14 -2.60 1.99 3.66
N VAL A 15 -2.57 3.10 2.93
CA VAL A 15 -1.55 4.14 3.11
C VAL A 15 -1.63 4.74 4.52
N VAL A 16 -2.84 5.04 5.00
CA VAL A 16 -3.04 5.54 6.37
C VAL A 16 -2.58 4.51 7.40
N ALA A 17 -2.96 3.24 7.26
CA ALA A 17 -2.52 2.18 8.17
C ALA A 17 -0.99 2.02 8.19
N LEU A 18 -0.36 1.99 7.01
CA LEU A 18 1.10 1.88 6.89
C LEU A 18 1.84 3.08 7.48
N SER A 19 1.27 4.29 7.38
CA SER A 19 1.85 5.48 7.99
C SER A 19 1.92 5.37 9.52
N PHE A 20 0.90 4.80 10.17
CA PHE A 20 0.94 4.51 11.60
C PHE A 20 2.00 3.45 11.91
N ILE A 21 2.08 2.37 11.12
CA ILE A 21 3.10 1.35 11.35
C ILE A 21 4.50 1.95 11.21
N GLU A 22 4.76 2.81 10.23
CA GLU A 22 6.05 3.48 10.09
C GLU A 22 6.44 4.29 11.33
N THR A 23 5.49 4.96 11.99
CA THR A 23 5.77 5.71 13.23
C THR A 23 6.08 4.81 14.43
N LEU A 24 5.56 3.58 14.42
CA LEU A 24 5.80 2.58 15.46
C LEU A 24 7.10 1.81 15.22
N LEU A 25 7.65 1.83 14.00
CA LEU A 25 8.87 1.10 13.68
C LEU A 25 10.08 1.69 14.41
N PRO A 26 10.83 0.88 15.18
CA PRO A 26 12.03 1.34 15.83
C PRO A 26 13.12 1.63 14.79
N SER A 27 13.97 2.62 15.07
CA SER A 27 15.09 3.04 14.21
C SER A 27 16.22 2.00 14.21
N THR A 28 15.98 0.90 13.52
CA THR A 28 16.90 -0.24 13.38
C THR A 28 17.33 -0.38 11.93
N GLU A 29 18.43 -1.10 11.69
CA GLU A 29 18.81 -1.54 10.33
C GLU A 29 17.68 -2.30 9.61
N MET A 30 16.76 -2.93 10.36
CA MET A 30 15.61 -3.64 9.80
C MET A 30 14.52 -2.70 9.26
N GLN A 31 14.43 -1.47 9.77
CA GLN A 31 13.40 -0.50 9.40
C GLN A 31 13.39 -0.22 7.89
N LYS A 32 14.57 -0.09 7.26
CA LYS A 32 14.68 0.18 5.81
C LYS A 32 14.09 -0.94 4.95
N TYR A 33 14.26 -2.19 5.37
CA TYR A 33 13.71 -3.35 4.66
C TYR A 33 12.20 -3.43 4.82
N ILE A 34 11.68 -3.14 6.02
CA ILE A 34 10.23 -3.10 6.26
C ILE A 34 9.57 -2.00 5.42
N LYS A 35 10.16 -0.79 5.38
CA LYS A 35 9.67 0.31 4.53
C LYS A 35 9.66 -0.05 3.04
N PHE A 36 10.68 -0.79 2.59
CA PHE A 36 10.72 -1.30 1.22
C PHE A 36 9.57 -2.26 0.94
N VAL A 37 9.31 -3.23 1.83
CA VAL A 37 8.17 -4.15 1.71
C VAL A 37 6.83 -3.40 1.68
N PHE A 38 6.65 -2.38 2.52
CA PHE A 38 5.44 -1.55 2.50
C PHE A 38 5.25 -0.80 1.18
N SER A 39 6.34 -0.31 0.59
CA SER A 39 6.32 0.31 -0.74
C SER A 39 5.87 -0.69 -1.82
N LEU A 40 6.32 -1.95 -1.74
CA LEU A 40 5.87 -3.01 -2.65
C LEU A 40 4.37 -3.32 -2.49
N ILE A 41 3.85 -3.33 -1.25
CA ILE A 41 2.42 -3.56 -0.98
C ILE A 41 1.56 -2.43 -1.58
N ILE A 42 1.98 -1.17 -1.38
CA ILE A 42 1.30 0.00 -1.97
C ILE A 42 1.31 -0.12 -3.50
N MET A 43 2.46 -0.42 -4.09
CA MET A 43 2.60 -0.58 -5.53
C MET A 43 1.70 -1.69 -6.07
N ALA A 44 1.70 -2.87 -5.43
CA ALA A 44 0.81 -3.97 -5.82
C ALA A 44 -0.67 -3.59 -5.75
N THR A 45 -1.06 -2.84 -4.70
CA THR A 45 -2.44 -2.35 -4.55
C THR A 45 -2.82 -1.35 -5.65
N ILE A 46 -1.89 -0.46 -6.04
CA ILE A 46 -2.09 0.48 -7.14
C ILE A 46 -2.19 -0.25 -8.49
N LEU A 47 -1.44 -1.33 -8.67
CA LEU A 47 -1.46 -2.10 -9.93
C LEU A 47 -2.65 -3.06 -10.03
N SER A 48 -3.36 -3.36 -8.92
CA SER A 48 -4.53 -4.25 -8.89
C SER A 48 -5.54 -4.05 -10.02
N PRO A 49 -6.01 -2.83 -10.36
CA PRO A 49 -6.97 -2.63 -11.45
C PRO A 49 -6.41 -3.02 -12.82
N LEU A 50 -5.09 -3.07 -13.02
CA LEU A 50 -4.51 -3.54 -14.28
C LEU A 50 -4.86 -5.01 -14.55
N ILE A 51 -5.05 -5.83 -13.52
CA ILE A 51 -5.49 -7.22 -13.66
C ILE A 51 -6.89 -7.27 -14.27
N ILE A 52 -7.77 -6.32 -13.89
CA ILE A 52 -9.13 -6.21 -14.43
C ILE A 52 -9.13 -5.77 -15.90
N PHE A 53 -8.12 -5.01 -16.32
CA PHE A 53 -7.98 -4.56 -17.72
C PHE A 53 -7.22 -5.54 -18.62
N LEU A 54 -6.54 -6.53 -18.04
CA LEU A 54 -5.78 -7.54 -18.79
C LEU A 54 -6.63 -8.76 -19.18
N GLU A 55 -7.74 -8.96 -18.48
CA GLU A 55 -8.82 -9.91 -18.83
C GLU A 55 -9.86 -9.24 -19.76
#